data_AF-A0A9E3KZK3-F1
#
_entry.id   AF-A0A9E3KZK3-F1
#
_cell.length_a   1.000
_cell.length_b   1.000
_cell.length_c   1.000
_cell.angle_alpha   90.00
_cell.angle_beta   90.00
_cell.angle_gamma   90.00
#
_symmetry.space_group_name_H-M   'P 1'
#
loop_
_entity.id
_entity.type
_entity.pdbx_description
1 polymer ?
#
loop_
_entity_poly.entity_id
_entity_poly.type
_entity_poly.pdbx_seq_one_letter_code
_entity_poly.pdbx_strand_id
1 'polypeptide(L)'
;MKNRHPKQLFRRRAPVVLVLLAACALAAYDARGAEGASVRLNTVGYLPRHEKRATLPAPCVGFKVVRVPDGAAVLQGISAGPRHEDDTDEDLCVADFSALRGPGLYRLEAGAARSAPFRVSADVYESAFKTAVRAMHLWRCGSAVRLEQGGVTYEHAACHLEDARLDFVGSPGARLDTAGGWPRATDWVDDSENYRVNEIAINWNAPLVYALAAALP
;
A
#
# COMPACT_ATOMS: atom_id res chain seq x y z
N MET A 1 -6.77 47.88 72.15
CA MET A 1 -7.76 48.12 71.06
C MET A 1 -7.10 47.80 69.73
N LYS A 2 -7.72 46.95 68.91
CA LYS A 2 -7.14 46.32 67.71
C LYS A 2 -7.05 47.30 66.54
N ASN A 3 -5.85 47.47 65.96
CA ASN A 3 -5.61 48.15 64.68
C ASN A 3 -6.32 47.42 63.54
N ARG A 4 -7.19 48.12 62.80
CA ARG A 4 -7.82 47.64 61.56
C ARG A 4 -7.11 48.26 60.36
N HIS A 5 -6.42 47.45 59.57
CA HIS A 5 -5.98 47.83 58.22
C HIS A 5 -7.14 47.65 57.21
N PRO A 6 -7.32 48.58 56.26
CA PRO A 6 -8.33 48.43 55.21
C PRO A 6 -7.87 47.38 54.16
N LYS A 7 -8.76 46.44 53.84
CA LYS A 7 -8.55 45.43 52.79
C LYS A 7 -8.73 46.07 51.41
N GLN A 8 -7.67 46.12 50.61
CA GLN A 8 -7.79 46.49 49.20
C GLN A 8 -8.41 45.33 48.40
N LEU A 9 -9.55 45.58 47.77
CA LEU A 9 -10.23 44.66 46.85
C LEU A 9 -9.58 44.75 45.47
N PHE A 10 -8.69 43.80 45.15
CA PHE A 10 -8.17 43.62 43.80
C PHE A 10 -9.23 42.95 42.92
N ARG A 11 -9.88 43.72 42.03
CA ARG A 11 -10.69 43.19 40.92
C ARG A 11 -9.75 42.54 39.89
N ARG A 12 -9.64 41.21 39.89
CA ARG A 12 -8.97 40.47 38.82
C ARG A 12 -9.86 40.47 37.58
N ARG A 13 -9.53 41.28 36.57
CA ARG A 13 -10.02 41.09 35.20
C ARG A 13 -9.25 39.91 34.62
N ALA A 14 -9.91 38.79 34.39
CA ALA A 14 -9.33 37.70 33.62
C ALA A 14 -9.09 38.18 32.17
N PRO A 15 -7.91 37.95 31.57
CA PRO A 15 -7.61 38.43 30.23
C PRO A 15 -8.38 37.61 29.19
N VAL A 16 -9.17 38.28 28.35
CA VAL A 16 -9.91 37.74 27.20
C VAL A 16 -9.01 36.93 26.24
N VAL A 17 -7.69 37.15 26.28
CA VAL A 17 -6.68 36.42 25.52
C VAL A 17 -6.62 34.93 25.86
N LEU A 18 -6.93 34.52 27.09
CA LEU A 18 -6.89 33.10 27.48
C LEU A 18 -8.06 32.29 26.87
N VAL A 19 -9.18 32.95 26.57
CA VAL A 19 -10.38 32.31 25.99
C VAL A 19 -10.18 32.05 24.48
N LEU A 20 -9.49 32.94 23.77
CA LEU A 20 -9.20 32.78 22.33
C LEU A 20 -8.18 31.66 22.04
N LEU A 21 -7.19 31.47 22.93
CA LEU A 21 -6.23 30.36 22.81
C LEU A 21 -6.87 28.99 23.07
N ALA A 22 -7.85 28.91 23.97
CA ALA A 22 -8.62 27.68 24.19
C ALA A 22 -9.51 27.34 22.98
N ALA A 23 -10.13 28.34 22.34
CA ALA A 23 -10.96 28.13 21.15
C ALA A 23 -10.16 27.66 19.92
N CYS A 24 -8.93 28.16 19.71
CA CYS A 24 -8.04 27.66 18.65
C CYS A 24 -7.51 26.25 18.94
N ALA A 25 -7.32 25.88 20.21
CA ALA A 25 -6.91 24.55 20.60
C ALA A 25 -8.03 23.51 20.42
N LEU A 26 -9.31 23.87 20.64
CA LEU A 26 -10.44 22.99 20.32
C LEU A 26 -10.64 22.79 18.81
N ALA A 27 -10.49 23.85 18.00
CA ALA A 27 -10.57 23.72 16.53
C ALA A 27 -9.41 22.88 15.94
N ALA A 28 -8.24 22.88 16.60
CA ALA A 28 -7.10 22.04 16.23
C ALA A 28 -7.21 20.59 16.76
N TYR A 29 -8.05 20.34 17.77
CA TYR A 29 -8.32 18.99 18.26
C TYR A 29 -9.21 18.21 17.27
N ASP A 30 -10.19 18.87 16.66
CA ASP A 30 -11.05 18.26 15.63
C ASP A 30 -10.31 17.90 14.33
N ALA A 31 -9.18 18.56 14.02
CA ALA A 31 -8.39 18.26 12.83
C ALA A 31 -7.47 17.04 12.97
N ARG A 32 -7.28 16.51 14.19
CA ARG A 32 -6.47 15.30 14.44
C ARG A 32 -7.31 14.06 14.71
N GLY A 33 -8.63 14.15 14.58
CA GLY A 33 -9.58 13.06 14.84
C GLY A 33 -10.03 12.24 13.63
N ALA A 34 -9.35 12.32 12.48
CA ALA A 34 -9.70 11.52 11.29
C ALA A 34 -8.80 10.29 11.09
N GLU A 35 -8.13 9.81 12.16
CA GLU A 35 -7.28 8.61 12.12
C GLU A 35 -8.06 7.31 12.42
N GLY A 36 -9.40 7.37 12.44
CA GLY A 36 -10.27 6.29 12.95
C GLY A 36 -11.16 5.57 11.93
N ALA A 37 -11.13 5.91 10.64
CA ALA A 37 -11.83 5.14 9.61
C ALA A 37 -11.12 5.26 8.27
N SER A 38 -10.12 4.42 8.02
CA SER A 38 -9.47 4.42 6.71
C SER A 38 -10.36 3.70 5.68
N VAL A 39 -10.63 4.37 4.56
CA VAL A 39 -11.22 3.70 3.39
C VAL A 39 -10.15 2.81 2.78
N ARG A 40 -10.27 1.49 2.93
CA ARG A 40 -9.30 0.49 2.47
C ARG A 40 -9.69 0.01 1.07
N LEU A 41 -8.82 0.19 0.07
CA LEU A 41 -9.11 -0.16 -1.32
C LEU A 41 -7.84 -0.46 -2.12
N ASN A 42 -7.98 -0.93 -3.36
CA ASN A 42 -6.85 -1.10 -4.27
C ASN A 42 -6.34 0.26 -4.74
N THR A 43 -5.17 0.66 -4.23
CA THR A 43 -4.56 1.97 -4.51
C THR A 43 -3.93 2.08 -5.90
N VAL A 44 -3.76 0.96 -6.61
CA VAL A 44 -3.39 0.97 -8.04
C VAL A 44 -4.63 1.32 -8.87
N GLY A 45 -5.72 0.59 -8.65
CA GLY A 45 -7.01 0.86 -9.27
C GLY A 45 -7.76 -0.39 -9.73
N TYR A 46 -8.65 -0.20 -10.70
CA TYR A 46 -9.61 -1.21 -11.13
C TYR A 46 -9.84 -1.22 -12.65
N LEU A 47 -10.16 -2.40 -13.20
CA LEU A 47 -10.60 -2.53 -14.59
C LEU A 47 -12.05 -2.06 -14.76
N PRO A 48 -12.42 -1.44 -15.90
CA PRO A 48 -13.76 -0.88 -16.12
C PRO A 48 -14.93 -1.82 -15.83
N ARG A 49 -14.86 -3.09 -16.25
CA ARG A 49 -15.97 -4.05 -16.18
C ARG A 49 -15.81 -5.14 -15.12
N HIS A 50 -14.91 -4.95 -14.16
CA HIS A 50 -14.68 -5.89 -13.06
C HIS A 50 -15.21 -5.34 -11.73
N GLU A 51 -15.25 -6.23 -10.73
CA GLU A 51 -15.61 -5.88 -9.37
C GLU A 51 -14.71 -4.78 -8.80
N LYS A 52 -15.30 -3.86 -8.04
CA LYS A 52 -14.62 -2.76 -7.37
C LYS A 52 -15.22 -2.58 -5.99
N ARG A 53 -14.41 -2.85 -4.98
CA ARG A 53 -14.83 -2.81 -3.58
C ARG A 53 -13.84 -2.02 -2.74
N ALA A 54 -14.38 -1.35 -1.73
CA ALA A 54 -13.62 -0.78 -0.64
C ALA A 54 -14.18 -1.31 0.68
N THR A 55 -13.30 -1.52 1.64
CA THR A 55 -13.63 -1.96 2.99
C THR A 55 -13.60 -0.75 3.92
N LEU A 56 -14.62 -0.64 4.74
CA LEU A 56 -14.85 0.44 5.70
C LEU A 56 -15.08 -0.19 7.07
N PRO A 57 -14.59 0.39 8.18
CA PRO A 57 -15.02 -0.05 9.50
C PRO A 57 -16.52 0.26 9.70
N ALA A 58 -17.19 -0.56 10.52
CA ALA A 58 -18.54 -0.30 10.97
C ALA A 58 -18.64 1.04 11.74
N PRO A 59 -19.82 1.70 11.76
CA PRO A 59 -21.08 1.30 11.13
C PRO A 59 -21.08 1.49 9.61
N CYS A 60 -21.97 0.78 8.93
CA CYS A 60 -22.15 0.94 7.49
C CYS A 60 -22.76 2.30 7.17
N VAL A 61 -22.14 3.02 6.23
CA VAL A 61 -22.50 4.40 5.87
C VAL A 61 -22.71 4.56 4.37
N GLY A 62 -23.34 5.67 4.00
CA GLY A 62 -23.35 6.13 2.61
C GLY A 62 -21.95 6.47 2.11
N PHE A 63 -21.68 6.17 0.85
CA PHE A 63 -20.45 6.53 0.17
C PHE A 63 -20.71 7.21 -1.17
N LYS A 64 -19.72 7.98 -1.63
CA LYS A 64 -19.68 8.60 -2.95
C LYS A 64 -18.34 8.32 -3.61
N VAL A 65 -18.37 8.08 -4.91
CA VAL A 65 -17.17 8.12 -5.75
C VAL A 65 -17.11 9.48 -6.41
N VAL A 66 -16.00 10.19 -6.22
CA VAL A 66 -15.76 11.51 -6.80
C VAL A 66 -14.66 11.44 -7.84
N ARG A 67 -14.84 12.13 -8.98
CA ARG A 67 -13.79 12.33 -9.98
C ARG A 67 -12.79 13.35 -9.44
N VAL A 68 -11.50 13.03 -9.49
CA VAL A 68 -10.46 13.86 -8.86
C VAL A 68 -10.26 15.22 -9.56
N PRO A 69 -10.19 15.30 -10.90
CA PRO A 69 -10.01 16.56 -11.61
C PRO A 69 -10.99 17.69 -11.29
N ASP A 70 -12.28 17.39 -11.11
CA ASP A 70 -13.36 18.38 -10.98
C ASP A 70 -14.15 18.26 -9.68
N GLY A 71 -13.88 17.23 -8.87
CA GLY A 71 -14.60 16.96 -7.63
C GLY A 71 -16.03 16.45 -7.82
N ALA A 72 -16.45 16.14 -9.05
CA ALA A 72 -17.82 15.74 -9.33
C ALA A 72 -18.12 14.35 -8.74
N ALA A 73 -19.20 14.23 -7.97
CA ALA A 73 -19.72 12.93 -7.54
C ALA A 73 -20.32 12.19 -8.74
N VAL A 74 -19.77 11.03 -9.08
CA VAL A 74 -20.15 10.23 -10.26
C VAL A 74 -20.92 8.97 -9.91
N LEU A 75 -20.86 8.54 -8.66
CA LEU A 75 -21.59 7.39 -8.14
C LEU A 75 -21.83 7.59 -6.64
N GLN A 76 -22.97 7.10 -6.15
CA GLN A 76 -23.31 7.08 -4.73
C GLN A 76 -23.92 5.72 -4.39
N GLY A 77 -23.77 5.30 -3.13
CA GLY A 77 -24.32 4.06 -2.63
C GLY A 77 -24.29 4.00 -1.11
N ILE A 78 -24.72 2.86 -0.56
CA ILE A 78 -24.64 2.55 0.88
C ILE A 78 -23.80 1.29 1.01
N SER A 79 -22.82 1.29 1.91
CA SER A 79 -22.01 0.10 2.16
C SER A 79 -22.84 -1.03 2.79
N ALA A 80 -22.59 -2.27 2.39
CA ALA A 80 -23.27 -3.46 2.91
C ALA A 80 -22.51 -4.07 4.11
N GLY A 81 -23.23 -4.74 5.02
CA GLY A 81 -22.68 -5.34 6.24
C GLY A 81 -23.46 -4.92 7.50
N PRO A 82 -22.81 -4.86 8.68
CA PRO A 82 -21.42 -5.25 8.92
C PRO A 82 -21.23 -6.77 8.86
N ARG A 83 -20.00 -7.21 8.59
CA ARG A 83 -19.53 -8.58 8.76
C ARG A 83 -18.31 -8.56 9.68
N HIS A 84 -18.28 -9.48 10.63
CA HIS A 84 -17.13 -9.65 11.51
C HIS A 84 -16.01 -10.37 10.76
N GLU A 85 -14.78 -9.85 10.80
CA GLU A 85 -13.58 -10.50 10.25
C GLU A 85 -12.67 -11.01 11.37
N ASP A 86 -12.63 -12.34 11.53
CA ASP A 86 -11.93 -13.01 12.62
C ASP A 86 -10.40 -12.75 12.62
N ASP A 87 -9.79 -12.54 11.45
CA ASP A 87 -8.34 -12.31 11.31
C ASP A 87 -7.89 -10.97 11.92
N THR A 88 -8.76 -9.96 11.83
CA THR A 88 -8.49 -8.61 12.33
C THR A 88 -9.28 -8.25 13.59
N ASP A 89 -10.24 -9.07 14.00
CA ASP A 89 -11.21 -8.78 15.07
C ASP A 89 -11.94 -7.43 14.83
N GLU A 90 -12.40 -7.22 13.60
CA GLU A 90 -13.06 -5.98 13.17
C GLU A 90 -14.44 -6.26 12.55
N ASP A 91 -15.42 -5.42 12.85
CA ASP A 91 -16.68 -5.37 12.12
C ASP A 91 -16.54 -4.45 10.91
N LEU A 92 -16.67 -5.01 9.70
CA LEU A 92 -16.39 -4.33 8.45
C LEU A 92 -17.62 -4.24 7.55
N CYS A 93 -17.70 -3.14 6.82
CA CYS A 93 -18.68 -2.86 5.79
C CYS A 93 -18.00 -2.79 4.42
N VAL A 94 -18.71 -3.16 3.37
CA VAL A 94 -18.22 -3.20 2.00
C VAL A 94 -18.96 -2.18 1.14
N ALA A 95 -18.22 -1.22 0.58
CA ALA A 95 -18.71 -0.33 -0.46
C ALA A 95 -18.43 -0.94 -1.83
N ASP A 96 -19.48 -1.42 -2.52
CA ASP A 96 -19.38 -1.91 -3.89
C ASP A 96 -19.70 -0.78 -4.89
N PHE A 97 -18.71 -0.40 -5.69
CA PHE A 97 -18.83 0.62 -6.72
C PHE A 97 -18.52 0.06 -8.11
N SER A 98 -18.77 -1.23 -8.32
CA SER A 98 -18.51 -1.92 -9.59
C SER A 98 -19.25 -1.32 -10.78
N ALA A 99 -20.37 -0.62 -10.54
CA ALA A 99 -21.11 0.11 -11.56
C ALA A 99 -20.33 1.29 -12.19
N LEU A 100 -19.26 1.77 -11.54
CA LEU A 100 -18.33 2.73 -12.13
C LEU A 100 -17.52 2.07 -13.25
N ARG A 101 -17.74 2.47 -14.51
CA ARG A 101 -17.02 1.93 -15.68
C ARG A 101 -16.18 2.95 -16.42
N GLY A 102 -16.48 4.23 -16.29
CA GLY A 102 -15.81 5.29 -17.02
C GLY A 102 -14.33 5.39 -16.62
N PRO A 103 -13.38 5.35 -17.58
CA PRO A 103 -11.98 5.56 -17.25
C PRO A 103 -11.74 6.92 -16.57
N GLY A 104 -10.78 6.98 -15.66
CA GLY A 104 -10.44 8.23 -14.97
C GLY A 104 -9.74 8.03 -13.63
N LEU A 105 -9.46 9.15 -12.97
CA LEU A 105 -8.91 9.21 -11.62
C LEU A 105 -10.03 9.55 -10.63
N TYR A 106 -10.20 8.72 -9.61
CA TYR A 106 -11.31 8.79 -8.67
C TYR A 106 -10.82 8.71 -7.22
N ARG A 107 -11.72 9.02 -6.30
CA ARG A 107 -11.58 8.81 -4.86
C ARG A 107 -12.93 8.37 -4.29
N LEU A 108 -12.91 7.54 -3.25
CA LEU A 108 -14.11 7.18 -2.50
C LEU A 108 -14.17 8.02 -1.22
N GLU A 109 -15.34 8.58 -0.93
CA GLU A 109 -15.60 9.32 0.30
C GLU A 109 -16.77 8.67 1.04
N ALA A 110 -16.61 8.42 2.35
CA ALA A 110 -17.60 7.78 3.21
C ALA A 110 -17.61 8.51 4.56
N GLY A 111 -18.70 9.22 4.87
CA GLY A 111 -18.74 10.13 6.02
C GLY A 111 -17.62 11.19 5.94
N ALA A 112 -16.79 11.28 6.98
CA ALA A 112 -15.62 12.15 7.01
C ALA A 112 -14.37 11.55 6.34
N ALA A 113 -14.37 10.24 6.06
CA ALA A 113 -13.23 9.53 5.52
C ALA A 113 -13.12 9.66 3.99
N ARG A 114 -11.88 9.67 3.50
CA ARG A 114 -11.56 9.70 2.07
C ARG A 114 -10.44 8.72 1.76
N SER A 115 -10.55 8.01 0.64
CA SER A 115 -9.50 7.10 0.17
C SER A 115 -8.30 7.86 -0.42
N ALA A 116 -7.21 7.13 -0.65
CA ALA A 116 -6.23 7.53 -1.66
C ALA A 116 -6.89 7.59 -3.06
N PRO A 117 -6.39 8.41 -4.00
CA PRO A 117 -6.82 8.37 -5.39
C PRO A 117 -6.55 7.01 -6.02
N PHE A 118 -7.42 6.56 -6.92
CA PHE A 118 -7.25 5.32 -7.69
C PHE A 118 -7.70 5.50 -9.13
N ARG A 119 -7.11 4.73 -10.06
CA ARG A 119 -7.49 4.76 -11.48
C ARG A 119 -8.57 3.74 -11.79
N VAL A 120 -9.49 4.08 -12.68
CA VAL A 120 -10.24 3.09 -13.47
C VAL A 120 -9.71 3.17 -14.88
N SER A 121 -9.15 2.07 -15.40
CA SER A 121 -8.56 2.06 -16.75
C SER A 121 -8.33 0.64 -17.24
N ALA A 122 -8.24 0.45 -18.56
CA ALA A 122 -7.96 -0.86 -19.16
C ALA A 122 -6.50 -1.32 -18.94
N ASP A 123 -5.58 -0.36 -18.79
CA ASP A 123 -4.13 -0.56 -18.56
C ASP A 123 -3.74 -0.49 -17.08
N VAL A 124 -4.70 -0.52 -16.14
CA VAL A 124 -4.47 -0.11 -14.74
C VAL A 124 -3.35 -0.89 -14.03
N TYR A 125 -3.13 -2.16 -14.40
CA TYR A 125 -2.10 -3.01 -13.80
C TYR A 125 -0.79 -3.07 -14.59
N GLU A 126 -0.72 -2.42 -15.74
CA GLU A 126 0.45 -2.52 -16.63
C GLU A 126 1.72 -1.98 -15.96
N SER A 127 1.64 -0.83 -15.28
CA SER A 127 2.78 -0.24 -14.58
C SER A 127 3.22 -1.08 -13.38
N ALA A 128 2.26 -1.64 -12.62
CA ALA A 128 2.55 -2.51 -11.49
C ALA A 128 3.26 -3.79 -11.96
N PHE A 129 2.75 -4.41 -13.03
CA PHE A 129 3.36 -5.57 -13.67
C PHE A 129 4.79 -5.27 -14.15
N LYS A 130 4.96 -4.22 -14.96
CA LYS A 130 6.29 -3.82 -15.47
C LYS A 130 7.26 -3.52 -14.34
N THR A 131 6.80 -2.88 -13.27
CA THR A 131 7.63 -2.58 -12.09
C THR A 131 8.09 -3.87 -11.39
N ALA A 132 7.17 -4.78 -11.11
CA ALA A 132 7.48 -6.04 -10.45
C ALA A 132 8.50 -6.87 -11.26
N VAL A 133 8.33 -6.93 -12.58
CA VAL A 133 9.25 -7.69 -13.44
C VAL A 133 10.59 -6.98 -13.63
N ARG A 134 10.60 -5.65 -13.71
CA ARG A 134 11.86 -4.88 -13.73
C ARG A 134 12.63 -5.00 -12.41
N ALA A 135 11.95 -5.16 -11.28
CA ALA A 135 12.62 -5.44 -10.01
C ALA A 135 13.41 -6.76 -10.04
N MET A 136 12.91 -7.78 -10.75
CA MET A 136 13.66 -9.04 -10.96
C MET A 136 14.97 -8.83 -11.73
N HIS A 137 15.04 -7.84 -12.63
CA HIS A 137 16.31 -7.47 -13.27
C HIS A 137 17.30 -6.89 -12.26
N LEU A 138 16.84 -6.06 -11.32
CA LEU A 138 17.66 -5.48 -10.26
C LEU A 138 18.11 -6.48 -9.20
N TRP A 139 17.47 -7.64 -9.10
CA TRP A 139 17.86 -8.73 -8.20
C TRP A 139 18.83 -9.74 -8.84
N ARG A 140 19.35 -9.46 -10.03
CA ARG A 140 20.35 -10.34 -10.66
C ARG A 140 21.66 -10.30 -9.87
N CYS A 141 22.18 -11.50 -9.62
CA CYS A 141 23.48 -11.74 -9.04
C CYS A 141 24.54 -11.96 -10.15
N GLY A 142 25.84 -11.83 -9.84
CA GLY A 142 26.92 -12.14 -10.78
C GLY A 142 27.09 -11.13 -11.95
N SER A 143 26.29 -10.06 -12.00
CA SER A 143 26.35 -9.04 -13.04
C SER A 143 26.10 -7.66 -12.47
N ALA A 144 26.61 -6.62 -13.14
CA ALA A 144 26.23 -5.25 -12.83
C ALA A 144 24.80 -5.02 -13.33
N VAL A 145 24.00 -4.31 -12.54
CA VAL A 145 22.61 -3.98 -12.89
C VAL A 145 22.42 -2.47 -12.81
N ARG A 146 21.54 -1.96 -13.67
CA ARG A 146 21.14 -0.55 -13.68
C ARG A 146 19.72 -0.43 -14.22
N LEU A 147 18.87 0.30 -13.50
CA LEU A 147 17.52 0.64 -13.94
C LEU A 147 17.19 2.07 -13.53
N GLU A 148 16.66 2.85 -14.48
CA GLU A 148 16.07 4.15 -14.20
C GLU A 148 14.55 4.02 -14.10
N GLN A 149 13.98 4.45 -12.98
CA GLN A 149 12.54 4.41 -12.74
C GLN A 149 12.10 5.63 -11.92
N GLY A 150 11.11 6.37 -12.44
CA GLY A 150 10.56 7.55 -11.75
C GLY A 150 11.58 8.68 -11.51
N GLY A 151 12.59 8.80 -12.36
CA GLY A 151 13.69 9.77 -12.19
C GLY A 151 14.75 9.35 -11.17
N VAL A 152 14.65 8.14 -10.61
CA VAL A 152 15.64 7.56 -9.70
C VAL A 152 16.43 6.49 -10.45
N THR A 153 17.76 6.50 -10.28
CA THR A 153 18.64 5.43 -10.78
C THR A 153 18.90 4.44 -9.66
N TYR A 154 18.63 3.16 -9.92
CA TYR A 154 18.97 2.03 -9.06
C TYR A 154 20.06 1.22 -9.75
N GLU A 155 21.23 1.09 -9.11
CA GLU A 155 22.35 0.36 -9.71
C GLU A 155 23.31 -0.21 -8.65
N HIS A 156 23.99 -1.29 -9.03
CA HIS A 156 25.18 -1.79 -8.33
C HIS A 156 26.15 -2.45 -9.32
N ALA A 157 27.44 -2.44 -8.98
CA ALA A 157 28.46 -3.19 -9.72
C ALA A 157 28.26 -4.71 -9.55
N ALA A 158 28.91 -5.52 -10.38
CA ALA A 158 28.76 -6.97 -10.29
C ALA A 158 29.12 -7.50 -8.89
N CYS A 159 28.22 -8.31 -8.32
CA CYS A 159 28.32 -8.88 -6.98
C CYS A 159 28.50 -10.40 -7.04
N HIS A 160 29.01 -11.00 -5.97
CA HIS A 160 29.12 -12.46 -5.81
C HIS A 160 29.88 -13.20 -6.93
N LEU A 161 30.88 -12.54 -7.53
CA LEU A 161 31.71 -13.12 -8.59
C LEU A 161 32.56 -14.31 -8.14
N GLU A 162 32.68 -14.52 -6.82
CA GLU A 162 33.50 -15.57 -6.26
C GLU A 162 32.69 -16.82 -5.83
N ASP A 163 31.38 -16.81 -6.04
CA ASP A 163 30.52 -17.94 -5.68
C ASP A 163 30.73 -19.13 -6.66
N ALA A 164 30.74 -20.39 -6.22
CA ALA A 164 30.58 -20.91 -4.85
C ALA A 164 31.80 -21.70 -4.38
N ARG A 165 32.03 -21.73 -3.05
CA ARG A 165 33.01 -22.64 -2.43
C ARG A 165 32.37 -23.97 -2.04
N LEU A 166 33.16 -25.04 -2.13
CA LEU A 166 32.70 -26.41 -1.87
C LEU A 166 33.12 -26.95 -0.49
N ASP A 167 33.47 -26.06 0.44
CA ASP A 167 34.00 -26.40 1.76
C ASP A 167 33.10 -27.36 2.56
N PHE A 168 31.79 -27.23 2.39
CA PHE A 168 30.78 -27.99 3.13
C PHE A 168 30.18 -29.17 2.35
N VAL A 169 30.65 -29.44 1.12
CA VAL A 169 30.09 -30.51 0.25
C VAL A 169 31.13 -31.55 -0.19
N GLY A 170 32.15 -31.76 0.65
CA GLY A 170 33.13 -32.83 0.46
C GLY A 170 34.30 -32.46 -0.45
N SER A 171 34.49 -31.17 -0.78
CA SER A 171 35.67 -30.69 -1.50
C SER A 171 36.24 -29.39 -0.91
N PRO A 172 36.81 -29.44 0.31
CA PRO A 172 37.40 -28.26 0.97
C PRO A 172 38.44 -27.54 0.13
N GLY A 173 38.34 -26.20 0.10
CA GLY A 173 39.20 -25.34 -0.71
C GLY A 173 38.88 -25.32 -2.21
N ALA A 174 38.03 -26.23 -2.70
CA ALA A 174 37.60 -26.24 -4.10
C ALA A 174 36.50 -25.21 -4.36
N ARG A 175 36.41 -24.79 -5.62
CA ARG A 175 35.42 -23.81 -6.10
C ARG A 175 34.69 -24.37 -7.30
N LEU A 176 33.41 -24.07 -7.38
CA LEU A 176 32.57 -24.36 -8.53
C LEU A 176 31.96 -23.06 -9.00
N ASP A 177 32.12 -22.76 -10.29
CA ASP A 177 31.36 -21.68 -10.90
C ASP A 177 29.88 -22.09 -10.91
N THR A 178 29.10 -21.44 -10.06
CA THR A 178 27.65 -21.60 -9.99
C THR A 178 26.93 -20.40 -10.61
N ALA A 179 27.66 -19.50 -11.28
CA ALA A 179 27.07 -18.39 -12.01
C ALA A 179 26.32 -18.95 -13.24
N GLY A 180 25.00 -19.06 -13.11
CA GLY A 180 24.13 -19.57 -14.15
C GLY A 180 24.06 -21.10 -14.19
N GLY A 181 22.83 -21.61 -14.24
CA GLY A 181 22.53 -23.04 -14.30
C GLY A 181 21.16 -23.29 -13.71
N TRP A 182 20.26 -23.90 -14.47
CA TRP A 182 18.88 -24.10 -14.07
C TRP A 182 18.70 -25.55 -13.60
N PRO A 183 18.23 -25.78 -12.36
CA PRO A 183 17.71 -27.08 -11.97
C PRO A 183 16.57 -27.49 -12.93
N ARG A 184 16.31 -28.79 -13.10
CA ARG A 184 15.19 -29.25 -13.92
C ARG A 184 13.88 -28.85 -13.26
N ALA A 185 12.80 -28.79 -14.04
CA ALA A 185 11.44 -28.46 -13.59
C ALA A 185 10.96 -29.24 -12.35
N THR A 186 11.52 -30.44 -12.15
CA THR A 186 11.12 -31.39 -11.12
C THR A 186 12.04 -31.39 -9.89
N ASP A 187 13.08 -30.55 -9.85
CA ASP A 187 14.08 -30.56 -8.79
C ASP A 187 13.72 -29.61 -7.61
N TRP A 188 12.42 -29.33 -7.38
CA TRP A 188 11.95 -28.47 -6.28
C TRP A 188 11.80 -29.24 -4.96
N VAL A 189 12.12 -28.58 -3.83
CA VAL A 189 11.96 -29.10 -2.47
C VAL A 189 11.32 -27.99 -1.62
N ASP A 190 10.22 -28.27 -0.91
CA ASP A 190 9.52 -27.30 -0.05
C ASP A 190 10.25 -27.14 1.29
N ASP A 191 11.33 -26.37 1.27
CA ASP A 191 12.13 -26.02 2.43
C ASP A 191 12.44 -24.52 2.39
N SER A 192 11.97 -23.80 3.41
CA SER A 192 12.14 -22.34 3.52
C SER A 192 13.59 -21.88 3.53
N GLU A 193 14.52 -22.76 3.95
CA GLU A 193 15.96 -22.46 4.00
C GLU A 193 16.70 -22.89 2.73
N ASN A 194 16.03 -23.58 1.79
CA ASN A 194 16.64 -24.07 0.56
C ASN A 194 16.55 -23.04 -0.59
N TYR A 195 17.40 -22.02 -0.50
CA TYR A 195 17.46 -20.92 -1.48
C TYR A 195 17.79 -21.39 -2.92
N ARG A 196 18.40 -22.57 -3.09
CA ARG A 196 18.74 -23.15 -4.40
C ARG A 196 17.51 -23.63 -5.17
N VAL A 197 16.45 -24.05 -4.48
CA VAL A 197 15.19 -24.52 -5.10
C VAL A 197 14.07 -23.48 -5.01
N ASN A 198 14.12 -22.56 -4.06
CA ASN A 198 13.17 -21.43 -4.00
C ASN A 198 13.35 -20.47 -5.19
N GLU A 199 14.52 -20.45 -5.82
CA GLU A 199 14.75 -19.77 -7.08
C GLU A 199 13.88 -20.35 -8.21
N ILE A 200 13.64 -21.68 -8.21
CA ILE A 200 12.77 -22.39 -9.17
C ILE A 200 11.33 -21.87 -9.04
N ALA A 201 10.82 -21.65 -7.82
CA ALA A 201 9.45 -21.15 -7.63
C ALA A 201 9.23 -19.76 -8.27
N ILE A 202 10.20 -18.83 -8.19
CA ILE A 202 10.03 -17.54 -8.90
C ILE A 202 10.29 -17.71 -10.41
N ASN A 203 11.20 -18.61 -10.80
CA ASN A 203 11.58 -18.78 -12.20
C ASN A 203 10.58 -19.52 -13.07
N TRP A 204 9.70 -20.33 -12.50
CA TRP A 204 8.66 -21.04 -13.26
C TRP A 204 7.35 -20.25 -13.35
N ASN A 205 7.08 -19.38 -12.37
CA ASN A 205 5.95 -18.46 -12.43
C ASN A 205 6.18 -17.35 -13.47
N ALA A 206 7.41 -16.87 -13.64
CA ALA A 206 7.68 -15.78 -14.59
C ALA A 206 7.37 -16.16 -16.07
N PRO A 207 7.83 -17.28 -16.64
CA PRO A 207 7.47 -17.72 -17.99
C PRO A 207 5.98 -17.96 -18.16
N LEU A 208 5.30 -18.55 -17.15
CA LEU A 208 3.86 -18.73 -17.18
C LEU A 208 3.13 -17.39 -17.25
N VAL A 209 3.56 -16.41 -16.45
CA VAL A 209 3.00 -15.06 -16.46
C VAL A 209 3.23 -14.38 -17.81
N TYR A 210 4.41 -14.52 -18.41
CA TYR A 210 4.69 -14.00 -19.75
C TYR A 210 3.86 -14.70 -20.85
N ALA A 211 3.72 -16.01 -20.78
CA ALA A 211 2.92 -16.79 -21.73
C ALA A 211 1.42 -16.46 -21.62
N LEU A 212 0.89 -16.33 -20.41
CA LEU A 212 -0.48 -15.90 -20.17
C LEU A 212 -0.70 -14.45 -20.59
N ALA A 213 0.22 -13.54 -20.30
CA ALA A 213 0.14 -12.14 -20.74
C ALA A 213 0.15 -12.02 -22.27
N ALA A 214 0.95 -12.85 -22.96
CA ALA A 214 0.97 -12.91 -24.43
C ALA A 214 -0.31 -13.53 -25.03
N ALA A 215 -1.08 -14.28 -24.24
CA ALA A 215 -2.33 -14.93 -24.65
C ALA A 215 -3.59 -14.12 -24.28
N LEU A 216 -3.44 -12.99 -23.56
CA LEU A 216 -4.55 -12.08 -23.30
C LEU A 216 -4.83 -11.23 -24.56
N PRO A 217 -6.09 -11.14 -25.02
CA PRO A 217 -6.47 -10.47 -26.26
C PRO A 217 -6.36 -8.94 -26.22
#